data_AF-A0A972PT65-F1
#
_entry.id   AF-A0A972PT65-F1
#
_cell.length_a   1.000
_cell.length_b   1.000
_cell.length_c   1.000
_cell.angle_alpha   90.00
_cell.angle_beta   90.00
_cell.angle_gamma   90.00
#
_symmetry.space_group_name_H-M   'P 1'
#
loop_
_entity.id
_entity.type
_entity.pdbx_description
1 polymer ?
#
loop_
_entity_poly.entity_id
_entity_poly.type
_entity_poly.pdbx_seq_one_letter_code
_entity_poly.pdbx_strand_id
1 'polypeptide(L)'
;MEEVLVFPSTHYMLRAEGLLKRGGYLFRLVPAPPQAGERCTTAIAVSARDREEIVRRLEEERVLVTAVLPHEGRLERKLAEAVGKAARLGASPALERALAALHAGRRPGADAMLVERIDIEHVEPCFADETKIRLIARIPVDVSELMPYLNAVLANASYVRDRPALTFTKGPRLVTVYPRKVTIAKADDIADAEETLAWLCEKINHVHERREEIEPVYEGKIKIMPLDIYGLLPQTNCHECGEHSCLAFALLLLQEKHRLSDCGPLCREERYAAKLRRLREVLDALGLA
;
A
#
# COMPACT_ATOMS: atom_id res chain seq x y z
N MET A 1 -20.70 -3.51 -13.80
CA MET A 1 -19.53 -4.30 -14.21
C MET A 1 -18.52 -3.33 -14.80
N GLU A 2 -17.31 -3.34 -14.28
CA GLU A 2 -16.18 -2.61 -14.85
C GLU A 2 -15.38 -3.57 -15.73
N GLU A 3 -14.76 -3.03 -16.77
CA GLU A 3 -13.82 -3.73 -17.64
C GLU A 3 -12.49 -3.00 -17.62
N VAL A 4 -11.42 -3.76 -17.81
CA VAL A 4 -10.05 -3.27 -17.71
C VAL A 4 -9.43 -3.21 -19.09
N LEU A 5 -9.00 -2.02 -19.50
CA LEU A 5 -8.24 -1.78 -20.71
C LEU A 5 -6.75 -1.98 -20.42
N VAL A 6 -6.11 -2.92 -21.11
CA VAL A 6 -4.69 -3.26 -20.96
C VAL A 6 -3.88 -2.63 -22.08
N PHE A 7 -2.72 -2.09 -21.73
CA PHE A 7 -1.85 -1.35 -22.65
C PHE A 7 -0.51 -2.08 -22.85
N PRO A 8 0.17 -1.87 -23.99
CA PRO A 8 1.44 -2.52 -24.27
C PRO A 8 2.59 -1.94 -23.42
N SER A 9 2.47 -0.70 -22.94
CA SER A 9 3.44 -0.06 -22.05
C SER A 9 2.83 1.10 -21.25
N THR A 10 3.53 1.54 -20.21
CA THR A 10 3.14 2.68 -19.36
C THR A 10 2.94 3.96 -20.17
N HIS A 11 3.70 4.17 -21.25
CA HIS A 11 3.54 5.32 -22.14
C HIS A 11 2.15 5.37 -22.80
N TYR A 12 1.66 4.23 -23.31
CA TYR A 12 0.32 4.15 -23.91
C TYR A 12 -0.77 4.33 -22.86
N MET A 13 -0.59 3.76 -21.66
CA MET A 13 -1.51 3.93 -20.54
C MET A 13 -1.62 5.40 -20.11
N LEU A 14 -0.51 6.12 -19.93
CA LEU A 14 -0.51 7.55 -19.58
C LEU A 14 -1.14 8.43 -20.67
N ARG A 15 -0.90 8.10 -21.95
CA ARG A 15 -1.58 8.78 -23.07
C ARG A 15 -3.09 8.52 -23.03
N ALA A 16 -3.51 7.29 -22.75
CA ALA A 16 -4.93 6.94 -22.60
C ALA A 16 -5.58 7.71 -21.43
N GLU A 17 -4.95 7.71 -20.25
CA GLU A 17 -5.40 8.47 -19.08
C GLU A 17 -5.61 9.94 -19.43
N GLY A 18 -4.63 10.57 -20.10
CA GLY A 18 -4.72 11.97 -20.50
C GLY A 18 -5.87 12.26 -21.48
N LEU A 19 -6.13 11.35 -22.42
CA LEU A 19 -7.25 11.45 -23.36
C LEU A 19 -8.59 11.30 -22.66
N LEU A 20 -8.71 10.30 -21.77
CA LEU A 20 -9.92 10.04 -21.02
C LEU A 20 -10.30 11.21 -20.11
N LYS A 21 -9.29 11.81 -19.44
CA LYS A 21 -9.47 13.04 -18.65
C LYS A 21 -10.01 14.21 -19.49
N ARG A 22 -9.41 14.46 -20.66
CA ARG A 22 -9.88 15.52 -21.58
C ARG A 22 -11.28 15.24 -22.15
N GLY A 23 -11.62 13.97 -22.31
CA GLY A 23 -12.93 13.52 -22.79
C GLY A 23 -14.03 13.51 -21.72
N GLY A 24 -13.70 13.73 -20.45
CA GLY A 24 -14.67 13.70 -19.36
C GLY A 24 -15.17 12.29 -19.00
N TYR A 25 -14.45 11.24 -19.41
CA TYR A 25 -14.83 9.87 -19.09
C TYR A 25 -14.53 9.54 -17.62
N LEU A 26 -15.41 8.76 -17.00
CA LEU A 26 -15.17 8.20 -15.67
C LEU A 26 -14.34 6.93 -15.81
N PHE A 27 -13.19 6.89 -15.16
CA PHE A 27 -12.30 5.74 -15.15
C PHE A 27 -11.50 5.67 -13.84
N ARG A 28 -10.86 4.53 -13.60
CA ARG A 28 -9.91 4.33 -12.49
C ARG A 28 -8.64 3.69 -13.00
N LEU A 29 -7.51 4.06 -12.42
CA LEU A 29 -6.27 3.33 -12.62
C LEU A 29 -6.26 2.11 -11.69
N VAL A 30 -5.95 0.93 -12.22
CA VAL A 30 -5.92 -0.33 -11.48
C VAL A 30 -4.71 -1.16 -11.89
N PRO A 31 -4.20 -2.07 -11.03
CA PRO A 31 -3.20 -3.05 -11.43
C PRO A 31 -3.71 -3.92 -12.57
N ALA A 32 -2.81 -4.25 -13.50
CA ALA A 32 -3.16 -5.13 -14.61
C ALA A 32 -3.59 -6.52 -14.10
N PRO A 33 -4.66 -7.12 -14.67
CA PRO A 33 -5.07 -8.47 -14.30
C PRO A 33 -3.96 -9.48 -14.63
N PRO A 34 -3.83 -10.61 -13.91
CA PRO A 34 -2.84 -11.65 -14.23
C PRO A 34 -2.94 -12.17 -15.67
N GLN A 35 -4.16 -12.16 -16.25
CA GLN A 35 -4.42 -12.56 -17.63
C GLN A 35 -3.79 -11.60 -18.66
N ALA A 36 -3.32 -10.42 -18.24
CA ALA A 36 -2.60 -9.48 -19.09
C ALA A 36 -1.17 -9.95 -19.45
N GLY A 37 -0.56 -10.87 -18.68
CA GLY A 37 0.81 -11.32 -18.89
C GLY A 37 1.87 -10.22 -18.66
N GLU A 38 3.02 -10.31 -19.34
CA GLU A 38 4.17 -9.37 -19.22
C GLU A 38 3.92 -7.97 -19.83
N ARG A 39 2.67 -7.55 -19.97
CA ARG A 39 2.30 -6.23 -20.52
C ARG A 39 2.49 -5.12 -19.49
N CYS A 40 2.00 -3.92 -19.78
CA CYS A 40 1.96 -2.84 -18.79
C CYS A 40 1.34 -3.37 -17.49
N THR A 41 2.04 -3.21 -16.36
CA THR A 41 1.59 -3.63 -15.03
C THR A 41 0.40 -2.81 -14.51
N THR A 42 0.03 -1.77 -15.25
CA THR A 42 -1.09 -0.88 -14.99
C THR A 42 -2.12 -0.96 -16.11
N ALA A 43 -3.39 -0.88 -15.73
CA ALA A 43 -4.50 -0.89 -16.65
C ALA A 43 -5.57 0.15 -16.24
N ILE A 44 -6.51 0.43 -17.14
CA ILE A 44 -7.56 1.42 -16.90
C ILE A 44 -8.90 0.71 -16.76
N ALA A 45 -9.51 0.79 -15.58
CA ALA A 45 -10.87 0.30 -15.34
C ALA A 45 -11.89 1.35 -15.81
N VAL A 46 -12.83 0.92 -16.63
CA VAL A 46 -13.93 1.73 -17.19
C VAL A 46 -15.27 1.03 -16.98
N SER A 47 -16.36 1.78 -17.04
CA SER A 47 -17.71 1.21 -17.11
C SER A 47 -17.85 0.36 -18.37
N ALA A 48 -18.39 -0.86 -18.23
CA ALA A 48 -18.68 -1.72 -19.39
C ALA A 48 -19.66 -1.07 -20.40
N ARG A 49 -20.44 -0.06 -19.97
CA ARG A 49 -21.33 0.72 -20.85
C ARG A 49 -20.56 1.66 -21.77
N ASP A 50 -19.47 2.23 -21.27
CA ASP A 50 -18.71 3.27 -21.97
C ASP A 50 -17.50 2.69 -22.72
N ARG A 51 -17.20 1.39 -22.51
CA ARG A 51 -16.05 0.67 -23.09
C ARG A 51 -15.91 0.89 -24.60
N GLU A 52 -16.95 0.61 -25.37
CA GLU A 52 -16.85 0.62 -26.84
C GLU A 52 -16.52 2.01 -27.38
N GLU A 53 -17.15 3.05 -26.82
CA GLU A 53 -16.86 4.43 -27.17
C GLU A 53 -15.44 4.83 -26.78
N ILE A 54 -15.02 4.46 -25.57
CA ILE A 54 -13.68 4.74 -25.05
C ILE A 54 -12.61 4.09 -25.93
N VAL A 55 -12.75 2.80 -26.25
CA VAL A 55 -11.78 2.06 -27.08
C VAL A 55 -11.68 2.69 -28.48
N ARG A 56 -12.83 2.98 -29.11
CA ARG A 56 -12.85 3.66 -30.42
C ARG A 56 -12.10 4.98 -30.39
N ARG A 57 -12.32 5.80 -29.36
CA ARG A 57 -11.68 7.11 -29.23
C ARG A 57 -10.18 7.02 -28.94
N LEU A 58 -9.74 6.01 -28.19
CA LEU A 58 -8.32 5.73 -27.99
C LEU A 58 -7.64 5.30 -29.30
N GLU A 59 -8.29 4.47 -30.11
CA GLU A 59 -7.79 4.04 -31.41
C GLU A 59 -7.68 5.20 -32.41
N GLU A 60 -8.68 6.09 -32.47
CA GLU A 60 -8.67 7.31 -33.29
C GLU A 60 -7.45 8.20 -32.99
N GLU A 61 -7.06 8.28 -31.71
CA GLU A 61 -5.93 9.07 -31.21
C GLU A 61 -4.59 8.28 -31.19
N ARG A 62 -4.57 7.12 -31.85
CA ARG A 62 -3.41 6.22 -31.98
C ARG A 62 -2.86 5.76 -30.63
N VAL A 63 -3.75 5.41 -29.71
CA VAL A 63 -3.42 4.75 -28.44
C VAL A 63 -3.86 3.30 -28.49
N LEU A 64 -2.88 2.39 -28.57
CA LEU A 64 -3.13 0.96 -28.70
C LEU A 64 -3.65 0.36 -27.39
N VAL A 65 -4.85 -0.22 -27.44
CA VAL A 65 -5.38 -1.10 -26.39
C VAL A 65 -5.07 -2.55 -26.79
N THR A 66 -4.32 -3.27 -25.96
CA THR A 66 -3.86 -4.63 -26.27
C THR A 66 -4.88 -5.70 -25.89
N ALA A 67 -5.69 -5.45 -24.87
CA ALA A 67 -6.80 -6.32 -24.50
C ALA A 67 -7.83 -5.55 -23.67
N VAL A 68 -9.06 -6.07 -23.69
CA VAL A 68 -10.11 -5.71 -22.74
C VAL A 68 -10.45 -6.95 -21.94
N LEU A 69 -10.35 -6.85 -20.62
CA LEU A 69 -10.55 -7.97 -19.69
C LEU A 69 -11.63 -7.62 -18.67
N PRO A 70 -12.41 -8.58 -18.16
CA PRO A 70 -13.33 -8.32 -17.06
C PRO A 70 -12.56 -7.85 -15.81
N HIS A 71 -13.08 -6.84 -15.10
CA HIS A 71 -12.53 -6.41 -13.82
C HIS A 71 -13.18 -7.22 -12.68
N GLU A 72 -12.46 -8.21 -12.13
CA GLU A 72 -12.78 -8.74 -10.82
C GLU A 72 -12.24 -7.79 -9.76
N GLY A 73 -13.11 -7.28 -8.89
CA GLY A 73 -12.75 -6.29 -7.88
C GLY A 73 -11.73 -6.85 -6.88
N ARG A 74 -10.87 -5.99 -6.33
CA ARG A 74 -9.86 -6.39 -5.31
C ARG A 74 -10.47 -7.15 -4.13
N LEU A 75 -11.71 -6.84 -3.75
CA LEU A 75 -12.45 -7.53 -2.69
C LEU A 75 -12.80 -8.97 -3.11
N GLU A 76 -13.25 -9.17 -4.35
CA GLU A 76 -13.60 -10.47 -4.91
C GLU A 76 -12.34 -11.34 -5.09
N ARG A 77 -11.23 -10.76 -5.57
CA ARG A 77 -9.91 -11.46 -5.60
C ARG A 77 -9.41 -11.81 -4.21
N LYS A 78 -9.41 -10.87 -3.25
CA LYS A 78 -9.00 -11.16 -1.86
C LYS A 78 -9.91 -12.20 -1.21
N LEU A 79 -11.22 -12.16 -1.47
CA LEU A 79 -12.17 -13.14 -0.97
C LEU A 79 -11.93 -14.51 -1.62
N ALA A 80 -11.74 -14.58 -2.93
CA ALA A 80 -11.43 -15.83 -3.65
C ALA A 80 -10.08 -16.43 -3.22
N GLU A 81 -9.05 -15.60 -3.04
CA GLU A 81 -7.73 -16.02 -2.54
C GLU A 81 -7.80 -16.45 -1.07
N ALA A 82 -8.53 -15.73 -0.22
CA ALA A 82 -8.71 -16.09 1.19
C ALA A 82 -9.53 -17.38 1.33
N VAL A 83 -10.60 -17.55 0.54
CA VAL A 83 -11.41 -18.78 0.47
C VAL A 83 -10.58 -19.93 -0.06
N GLY A 84 -9.79 -19.73 -1.13
CA GLY A 84 -8.90 -20.73 -1.69
C GLY A 84 -7.77 -21.15 -0.74
N LYS A 85 -7.23 -20.20 0.04
CA LYS A 85 -6.21 -20.46 1.07
C LYS A 85 -6.81 -21.17 2.29
N ALA A 86 -8.03 -20.79 2.69
CA ALA A 86 -8.78 -21.45 3.76
C ALA A 86 -9.17 -22.90 3.40
N ALA A 87 -9.60 -23.15 2.15
CA ALA A 87 -9.96 -24.48 1.68
C ALA A 87 -8.77 -25.46 1.67
N ARG A 88 -7.54 -24.97 1.48
CA ARG A 88 -6.31 -25.80 1.44
C ARG A 88 -5.75 -26.14 2.82
N LEU A 89 -6.10 -25.38 3.85
CA LEU A 89 -5.52 -25.51 5.19
C LEU A 89 -6.45 -26.17 6.21
N GLY A 90 -7.69 -26.49 5.83
CA GLY A 90 -8.74 -26.86 6.78
C GLY A 90 -9.13 -25.64 7.62
N ALA A 91 -10.43 -25.44 7.87
CA ALA A 91 -10.90 -24.24 8.54
C ALA A 91 -10.24 -24.11 9.94
N SER A 92 -9.47 -23.03 10.15
CA SER A 92 -8.96 -22.68 11.47
C SER A 92 -10.13 -22.23 12.37
N PRO A 93 -10.10 -22.53 13.69
CA PRO A 93 -11.10 -22.04 14.64
C PRO A 93 -11.30 -20.52 14.60
N ALA A 94 -10.32 -19.74 14.14
CA ALA A 94 -10.44 -18.30 13.94
C ALA A 94 -11.37 -17.94 12.76
N LEU A 95 -11.34 -18.73 11.69
CA LEU A 95 -12.19 -18.56 10.51
C LEU A 95 -13.62 -19.02 10.79
N GLU A 96 -13.81 -20.11 11.54
CA GLU A 96 -15.14 -20.54 11.98
C GLU A 96 -15.78 -19.50 12.90
N ARG A 97 -15.01 -18.88 13.79
CA ARG A 97 -15.50 -17.76 14.63
C ARG A 97 -15.87 -16.53 13.80
N ALA A 98 -15.08 -16.19 12.78
CA ALA A 98 -15.39 -15.08 11.87
C ALA A 98 -16.65 -15.36 11.02
N LEU A 99 -16.78 -16.58 10.48
CA LEU A 99 -17.96 -17.03 9.73
C LEU A 99 -19.21 -17.16 10.62
N ALA A 100 -19.07 -17.63 11.86
CA ALA A 100 -20.16 -17.70 12.82
C ALA A 100 -20.61 -16.31 13.28
N ALA A 101 -19.69 -15.35 13.44
CA ALA A 101 -20.04 -13.96 13.73
C ALA A 101 -20.83 -13.31 12.57
N LEU A 102 -20.44 -13.60 11.32
CA LEU A 102 -21.16 -13.16 10.11
C LEU A 102 -22.55 -13.81 9.98
N HIS A 103 -22.68 -15.12 10.21
CA HIS A 103 -23.97 -15.83 10.15
C HIS A 103 -24.91 -15.51 11.32
N ALA A 104 -24.39 -15.11 12.48
CA ALA A 104 -25.17 -14.76 13.66
C ALA A 104 -25.64 -13.29 13.69
N GLY A 105 -25.40 -12.50 12.64
CA GLY A 105 -25.80 -11.09 12.57
C GLY A 105 -25.17 -10.18 13.64
N ARG A 106 -24.15 -10.66 14.36
CA ARG A 106 -23.44 -9.90 15.39
C ARG A 106 -22.24 -9.19 14.76
N ARG A 107 -22.42 -7.91 14.43
CA ARG A 107 -21.31 -6.98 14.14
C ARG A 107 -20.60 -6.62 15.45
N PRO A 108 -19.31 -6.92 15.63
CA PRO A 108 -18.56 -6.40 16.77
C PRO A 108 -18.24 -4.92 16.52
N GLY A 109 -18.81 -4.03 17.35
CA GLY A 109 -18.43 -2.62 17.48
C GLY A 109 -18.92 -1.70 16.35
N ALA A 110 -19.74 -0.71 16.68
CA ALA A 110 -20.27 0.27 15.75
C ALA A 110 -19.26 1.39 15.49
N ASP A 111 -18.64 1.41 14.31
CA ASP A 111 -18.90 2.41 13.27
C ASP A 111 -18.39 1.85 11.93
N ALA A 112 -19.04 2.22 10.83
CA ALA A 112 -18.56 1.87 9.49
C ALA A 112 -17.12 2.40 9.30
N MET A 113 -16.27 1.67 8.58
CA MET A 113 -14.90 2.12 8.26
C MET A 113 -14.93 3.59 7.79
N LEU A 114 -14.18 4.46 8.47
CA LEU A 114 -14.10 5.89 8.14
C LEU A 114 -13.66 6.10 6.69
N VAL A 115 -12.67 5.31 6.26
CA VAL A 115 -12.19 5.26 4.88
C VAL A 115 -12.33 3.83 4.39
N GLU A 116 -13.17 3.58 3.40
CA GLU A 116 -13.26 2.26 2.77
C GLU A 116 -12.16 2.07 1.72
N ARG A 117 -11.86 3.12 0.96
CA ARG A 117 -10.87 3.12 -0.13
C ARG A 117 -10.26 4.49 -0.36
N ILE A 118 -9.03 4.50 -0.86
CA ILE A 118 -8.33 5.67 -1.37
C ILE A 118 -8.12 5.46 -2.87
N ASP A 119 -8.61 6.38 -3.70
CA ASP A 119 -8.65 6.23 -5.16
C ASP A 119 -7.47 6.95 -5.82
N ILE A 120 -6.69 6.29 -6.67
CA ILE A 120 -5.63 6.94 -7.44
C ILE A 120 -6.27 7.84 -8.51
N GLU A 121 -5.94 9.14 -8.50
CA GLU A 121 -6.45 10.14 -9.45
C GLU A 121 -5.43 10.49 -10.54
N HIS A 122 -4.14 10.39 -10.24
CA HIS A 122 -3.10 10.73 -11.19
C HIS A 122 -1.82 9.95 -10.94
N VAL A 123 -1.14 9.56 -12.02
CA VAL A 123 0.17 8.91 -11.99
C VAL A 123 1.10 9.61 -12.99
N GLU A 124 2.35 9.80 -12.59
CA GLU A 124 3.41 10.39 -13.41
C GLU A 124 4.72 9.64 -13.14
N PRO A 125 5.70 9.69 -14.06
CA PRO A 125 7.06 9.25 -13.75
C PRO A 125 7.64 10.00 -12.56
N CYS A 126 8.43 9.32 -11.74
CA CYS A 126 9.14 9.97 -10.64
C CYS A 126 10.29 10.82 -11.19
N PHE A 127 10.44 12.06 -10.69
CA PHE A 127 11.51 12.97 -11.14
C PHE A 127 12.92 12.46 -10.83
N ALA A 128 13.07 11.65 -9.78
CA ALA A 128 14.39 11.23 -9.27
C ALA A 128 14.83 9.86 -9.81
N ASP A 129 13.89 9.08 -10.35
CA ASP A 129 14.14 7.72 -10.85
C ASP A 129 13.06 7.39 -11.88
N GLU A 130 13.44 7.32 -13.15
CA GLU A 130 12.52 7.06 -14.27
C GLU A 130 11.89 5.66 -14.23
N THR A 131 12.46 4.74 -13.44
CA THR A 131 11.90 3.40 -13.21
C THR A 131 10.80 3.38 -12.15
N LYS A 132 10.59 4.49 -11.44
CA LYS A 132 9.59 4.64 -10.38
C LYS A 132 8.48 5.59 -10.82
N ILE A 133 7.35 5.50 -10.13
CA ILE A 133 6.23 6.42 -10.31
C ILE A 133 6.04 7.35 -9.11
N ARG A 134 5.38 8.46 -9.38
CA ARG A 134 4.72 9.31 -8.37
C ARG A 134 3.24 9.39 -8.69
N LEU A 135 2.41 9.54 -7.67
CA LEU A 135 0.97 9.56 -7.83
C LEU A 135 0.28 10.47 -6.81
N ILE A 136 -0.94 10.84 -7.15
CA ILE A 136 -1.90 11.53 -6.31
C ILE A 136 -3.13 10.64 -6.18
N ALA A 137 -3.57 10.40 -4.95
CA ALA A 137 -4.76 9.64 -4.64
C ALA A 137 -5.71 10.44 -3.73
N ARG A 138 -7.02 10.27 -3.90
CA ARG A 138 -8.06 10.96 -3.15
C ARG A 138 -8.52 10.14 -1.96
N ILE A 139 -8.62 10.79 -0.81
CA ILE A 139 -9.31 10.28 0.37
C ILE A 139 -10.74 10.86 0.35
N PRO A 140 -11.80 10.04 0.46
CA PRO A 140 -13.19 10.50 0.33
C PRO A 140 -13.65 11.42 1.47
N VAL A 141 -13.00 11.34 2.63
CA VAL A 141 -13.31 12.10 3.85
C VAL A 141 -12.13 12.97 4.26
N ASP A 142 -12.40 13.97 5.10
CA ASP A 142 -11.35 14.79 5.70
C ASP A 142 -10.71 14.07 6.88
N VAL A 143 -9.39 13.84 6.83
CA VAL A 143 -8.63 13.14 7.88
C VAL A 143 -7.73 14.07 8.68
N SER A 144 -7.89 15.39 8.57
CA SER A 144 -7.02 16.39 9.23
C SER A 144 -6.92 16.18 10.74
N GLU A 145 -8.03 15.89 11.40
CA GLU A 145 -8.09 15.67 12.85
C GLU A 145 -7.37 14.39 13.30
N LEU A 146 -7.23 13.40 12.40
CA LEU A 146 -6.52 12.16 12.67
C LEU A 146 -5.01 12.27 12.45
N MET A 147 -4.53 13.30 11.74
CA MET A 147 -3.10 13.42 11.40
C MET A 147 -2.15 13.44 12.62
N PRO A 148 -2.45 14.14 13.73
CA PRO A 148 -1.60 14.09 14.92
C PRO A 148 -1.55 12.70 15.57
N TYR A 149 -2.63 11.94 15.50
CA TYR A 149 -2.71 10.58 16.03
C TYR A 149 -2.02 9.58 15.10
N LEU A 150 -2.18 9.74 13.79
CA LEU A 150 -1.39 9.02 12.80
C LEU A 150 0.10 9.30 12.98
N ASN A 151 0.48 10.56 13.24
CA ASN A 151 1.85 10.92 13.57
C ASN A 151 2.31 10.17 14.83
N ALA A 152 1.46 9.99 15.84
CA ALA A 152 1.77 9.23 17.06
C ALA A 152 1.98 7.72 16.82
N VAL A 153 1.27 7.12 15.87
CA VAL A 153 1.36 5.68 15.57
C VAL A 153 2.45 5.35 14.54
N LEU A 154 2.60 6.18 13.51
CA LEU A 154 3.54 5.94 12.43
C LEU A 154 4.97 6.31 12.85
N ALA A 155 5.90 5.38 12.65
CA ALA A 155 7.32 5.67 12.80
C ALA A 155 7.83 6.43 11.57
N ASN A 156 8.87 7.25 11.74
CA ASN A 156 9.44 8.12 10.69
C ASN A 156 8.46 9.11 10.07
N ALA A 157 7.37 9.42 10.78
CA ALA A 157 6.42 10.44 10.41
C ALA A 157 6.82 11.83 10.93
N SER A 158 6.49 12.84 10.15
CA SER A 158 6.57 14.25 10.52
C SER A 158 5.27 14.91 10.14
N TYR A 159 4.64 15.56 11.11
CA TYR A 159 3.43 16.34 10.90
C TYR A 159 3.73 17.84 10.97
N VAL A 160 3.15 18.60 10.04
CA VAL A 160 3.18 20.07 10.04
C VAL A 160 1.75 20.57 10.27
N ARG A 161 1.53 21.32 11.36
CA ARG A 161 0.19 21.81 11.74
C ARG A 161 -0.30 22.95 10.85
N ASP A 162 0.56 23.94 10.59
CA ASP A 162 0.18 25.15 9.82
C ASP A 162 -0.18 24.85 8.36
N ARG A 163 0.34 23.74 7.85
CA ARG A 163 -0.03 23.16 6.56
C ARG A 163 -0.27 21.68 6.80
N PRO A 164 -1.52 21.26 7.13
CA PRO A 164 -1.85 19.89 7.53
C PRO A 164 -1.30 18.86 6.54
N ALA A 165 -0.13 18.34 6.86
CA ALA A 165 0.64 17.45 6.01
C ALA A 165 1.42 16.50 6.92
N LEU A 166 1.10 15.22 6.81
CA LEU A 166 1.78 14.14 7.50
C LEU A 166 2.66 13.41 6.47
N THR A 167 3.97 13.56 6.58
CA THR A 167 4.94 12.91 5.69
C THR A 167 5.67 11.79 6.41
N PHE A 168 5.72 10.60 5.82
CA PHE A 168 6.48 9.47 6.34
C PHE A 168 7.06 8.63 5.21
N THR A 169 7.98 7.71 5.55
CA THR A 169 8.55 6.74 4.62
C THR A 169 8.04 5.35 4.94
N LYS A 170 7.53 4.63 3.93
CA LYS A 170 7.25 3.19 4.02
C LYS A 170 8.17 2.49 3.03
N GLY A 171 9.22 1.85 3.52
CA GLY A 171 10.29 1.33 2.68
C GLY A 171 10.93 2.46 1.84
N PRO A 172 11.07 2.29 0.51
CA PRO A 172 11.56 3.35 -0.37
C PRO A 172 10.52 4.45 -0.67
N ARG A 173 9.23 4.22 -0.39
CA ARG A 173 8.15 5.13 -0.76
C ARG A 173 8.10 6.33 0.18
N LEU A 174 8.05 7.52 -0.40
CA LEU A 174 7.76 8.75 0.33
C LEU A 174 6.27 9.04 0.24
N VAL A 175 5.57 8.96 1.37
CA VAL A 175 4.12 9.16 1.46
C VAL A 175 3.84 10.47 2.17
N THR A 176 2.95 11.29 1.62
CA THR A 176 2.44 12.49 2.29
C THR A 176 0.93 12.50 2.27
N VAL A 177 0.32 12.59 3.46
CA VAL A 177 -1.12 12.64 3.67
C VAL A 177 -1.52 14.09 3.93
N TYR A 178 -2.48 14.56 3.13
CA TYR A 178 -3.16 15.85 3.22
C TYR A 178 -4.63 15.60 3.62
N PRO A 179 -5.43 16.64 3.95
CA PRO A 179 -6.78 16.48 4.48
C PRO A 179 -7.66 15.51 3.68
N ARG A 180 -7.62 15.58 2.35
CA ARG A 180 -8.44 14.75 1.45
C ARG A 180 -7.65 14.09 0.32
N LYS A 181 -6.31 14.01 0.43
CA LYS A 181 -5.47 13.39 -0.60
C LYS A 181 -4.19 12.81 -0.04
N VAL A 182 -3.62 11.87 -0.76
CA VAL A 182 -2.32 11.26 -0.50
C VAL A 182 -1.44 11.46 -1.72
N THR A 183 -0.18 11.77 -1.51
CA THR A 183 0.83 11.69 -2.58
C THR A 183 1.83 10.60 -2.22
N ILE A 184 2.16 9.74 -3.18
CA ILE A 184 3.22 8.74 -3.03
C ILE A 184 4.26 9.02 -4.11
N ALA A 185 5.53 9.06 -3.72
CA ALA A 185 6.67 9.11 -4.64
C ALA A 185 7.58 7.89 -4.41
N LYS A 186 8.35 7.53 -5.44
CA LYS A 186 9.25 6.36 -5.45
C LYS A 186 8.52 5.02 -5.28
N ALA A 187 7.25 4.96 -5.69
CA ALA A 187 6.59 3.67 -5.83
C ALA A 187 7.12 2.94 -7.07
N ASP A 188 7.24 1.62 -6.98
CA ASP A 188 7.73 0.79 -8.09
C ASP A 188 6.74 0.81 -9.25
N ASP A 189 5.46 0.62 -8.94
CA ASP A 189 4.35 0.67 -9.87
C ASP A 189 3.03 0.95 -9.13
N ILE A 190 1.89 0.83 -9.84
CA ILE A 190 0.57 1.04 -9.23
C ILE A 190 0.20 -0.06 -8.24
N ALA A 191 0.63 -1.30 -8.43
CA ALA A 191 0.32 -2.38 -7.49
C ALA A 191 0.99 -2.12 -6.14
N ASP A 192 2.26 -1.70 -6.16
CA ASP A 192 3.00 -1.24 -4.98
C ASP A 192 2.31 -0.03 -4.32
N ALA A 193 1.89 0.94 -5.12
CA ALA A 193 1.13 2.07 -4.62
C ALA A 193 -0.19 1.67 -3.95
N GLU A 194 -0.97 0.77 -4.55
CA GLU A 194 -2.24 0.29 -3.99
C GLU A 194 -2.05 -0.53 -2.72
N GLU A 195 -0.93 -1.25 -2.59
CA GLU A 195 -0.55 -1.90 -1.34
C GLU A 195 -0.30 -0.86 -0.25
N THR A 196 0.49 0.17 -0.57
CA THR A 196 0.77 1.29 0.33
C THR A 196 -0.51 2.04 0.73
N LEU A 197 -1.42 2.30 -0.21
CA LEU A 197 -2.70 2.97 0.05
C LEU A 197 -3.65 2.10 0.88
N ALA A 198 -3.65 0.78 0.69
CA ALA A 198 -4.47 -0.13 1.49
C ALA A 198 -4.00 -0.18 2.94
N TRP A 199 -2.68 -0.28 3.13
CA TRP A 199 -2.08 -0.22 4.45
C TRP A 199 -2.39 1.12 5.13
N LEU A 200 -2.32 2.24 4.39
CA LEU A 200 -2.66 3.55 4.94
C LEU A 200 -4.15 3.62 5.34
N CYS A 201 -5.04 3.06 4.51
CA CYS A 201 -6.47 2.96 4.80
C CYS A 201 -6.71 2.21 6.12
N GLU A 202 -6.06 1.06 6.30
CA GLU A 202 -6.10 0.28 7.54
C GLU A 202 -5.59 1.10 8.74
N LYS A 203 -4.47 1.83 8.60
CA LYS A 203 -3.93 2.68 9.66
C LYS A 203 -4.85 3.84 10.03
N ILE A 204 -5.49 4.48 9.04
CA ILE A 204 -6.46 5.55 9.28
C ILE A 204 -7.64 5.01 10.10
N ASN A 205 -8.21 3.86 9.71
CA ASN A 205 -9.34 3.27 10.42
C ASN A 205 -8.94 2.79 11.82
N HIS A 206 -7.77 2.17 11.97
CA HIS A 206 -7.25 1.76 13.28
C HIS A 206 -7.09 2.94 14.25
N VAL A 207 -6.52 4.04 13.76
CA VAL A 207 -6.34 5.27 14.54
C VAL A 207 -7.69 5.91 14.86
N HIS A 208 -8.63 5.90 13.91
CA HIS A 208 -9.97 6.42 14.13
C HIS A 208 -10.70 5.68 15.26
N GLU A 209 -10.68 4.34 15.23
CA GLU A 209 -11.33 3.49 16.24
C GLU A 209 -10.72 3.66 17.63
N ARG A 210 -9.41 3.90 17.71
CA ARG A 210 -8.66 3.95 18.98
C ARG A 210 -8.20 5.36 19.36
N ARG A 211 -8.80 6.39 18.76
CA ARG A 211 -8.33 7.79 18.91
C ARG A 211 -8.27 8.24 20.37
N GLU A 212 -9.17 7.74 21.22
CA GLU A 212 -9.25 8.09 22.64
C GLU A 212 -8.14 7.44 23.49
N GLU A 213 -7.48 6.40 22.97
CA GLU A 213 -6.36 5.70 23.60
C GLU A 213 -4.99 6.25 23.15
N ILE A 214 -4.96 7.08 22.11
CA ILE A 214 -3.73 7.52 21.46
C ILE A 214 -3.48 8.98 21.82
N GLU A 215 -2.37 9.29 22.48
CA GLU A 215 -1.95 10.67 22.70
C GLU A 215 -1.46 11.29 21.38
N PRO A 216 -2.06 12.40 20.89
CA PRO A 216 -1.69 13.01 19.62
C PRO A 216 -0.32 13.67 19.67
N VAL A 217 0.49 13.47 18.62
CA VAL A 217 1.82 14.10 18.49
C VAL A 217 1.77 15.15 17.39
N TYR A 218 2.01 16.41 17.75
CA TYR A 218 1.92 17.54 16.81
C TYR A 218 3.26 18.00 16.24
N GLU A 219 4.37 17.48 16.76
CA GLU A 219 5.73 17.86 16.39
C GLU A 219 6.45 16.73 15.63
N GLY A 220 7.60 17.05 15.06
CA GLY A 220 8.44 16.07 14.35
C GLY A 220 8.99 15.01 15.31
N LYS A 221 8.91 13.75 14.91
CA LYS A 221 9.49 12.63 15.66
C LYS A 221 10.96 12.39 15.33
N ILE A 222 11.66 11.73 16.24
CA ILE A 222 12.96 11.12 15.96
C ILE A 222 12.78 10.09 14.84
N LYS A 223 13.57 10.22 13.77
CA LYS A 223 13.61 9.24 12.69
C LYS A 223 14.42 8.03 13.14
N ILE A 224 13.84 6.84 13.00
CA ILE A 224 14.52 5.55 13.04
C ILE A 224 15.51 5.49 11.88
N MET A 225 16.78 5.43 12.24
CA MET A 225 17.93 5.30 11.37
C MET A 225 18.42 3.85 11.33
N PRO A 226 19.23 3.45 10.33
CA PRO A 226 19.81 2.10 10.27
C PRO A 226 20.52 1.68 11.56
N LEU A 227 21.10 2.64 12.28
CA LEU A 227 21.80 2.39 13.54
C LEU A 227 20.86 1.95 14.67
N ASP A 228 19.62 2.45 14.70
CA ASP A 228 18.62 2.06 15.70
C ASP A 228 18.22 0.59 15.50
N ILE A 229 18.05 0.16 14.25
CA ILE A 229 17.79 -1.25 13.92
C ILE A 229 19.01 -2.10 14.20
N TYR A 230 20.21 -1.64 13.84
CA TYR A 230 21.46 -2.34 14.15
C TYR A 230 21.60 -2.63 15.66
N GLY A 231 21.17 -1.71 16.51
CA GLY A 231 21.10 -1.89 17.98
C GLY A 231 20.25 -3.11 18.40
N LEU A 232 19.23 -3.45 17.62
CA LEU A 232 18.31 -4.56 17.86
C LEU A 232 18.72 -5.86 17.14
N LEU A 233 19.81 -5.87 16.39
CA LEU A 233 20.32 -7.08 15.75
C LEU A 233 21.27 -7.87 16.68
N PRO A 234 21.60 -9.12 16.32
CA PRO A 234 22.64 -9.90 17.01
C PRO A 234 24.04 -9.28 16.93
N GLN A 235 24.31 -8.43 15.92
CA GLN A 235 25.59 -7.74 15.69
C GLN A 235 26.80 -8.67 15.50
N THR A 236 26.55 -9.91 15.08
CA THR A 236 27.60 -10.92 14.88
C THR A 236 28.37 -10.76 13.57
N ASN A 237 27.85 -9.97 12.61
CA ASN A 237 28.35 -9.90 11.24
C ASN A 237 28.59 -11.28 10.61
N CYS A 238 27.68 -12.24 10.86
CA CYS A 238 27.83 -13.63 10.43
C CYS A 238 27.74 -13.87 8.92
N HIS A 239 27.27 -12.89 8.14
CA HIS A 239 27.04 -12.98 6.69
C HIS A 239 25.98 -14.01 6.24
N GLU A 240 25.24 -14.65 7.15
CA GLU A 240 24.20 -15.65 6.79
C GLU A 240 23.07 -15.07 5.92
N CYS A 241 22.82 -13.76 6.03
CA CYS A 241 21.83 -13.05 5.21
C CYS A 241 22.36 -12.62 3.83
N GLY A 242 23.64 -12.88 3.51
CA GLY A 242 24.28 -12.46 2.27
C GLY A 242 24.95 -11.07 2.33
N GLU A 243 24.77 -10.33 3.42
CA GLU A 243 25.29 -8.96 3.56
C GLU A 243 26.66 -8.88 4.24
N HIS A 244 27.44 -7.86 3.88
CA HIS A 244 28.79 -7.64 4.41
C HIS A 244 28.84 -7.22 5.90
N SER A 245 27.73 -6.76 6.47
CA SER A 245 27.63 -6.46 7.90
C SER A 245 26.18 -6.45 8.37
N CYS A 246 25.96 -6.60 9.68
CA CYS A 246 24.64 -6.41 10.27
C CYS A 246 24.12 -4.97 10.08
N LEU A 247 24.99 -3.97 9.95
CA LEU A 247 24.58 -2.59 9.65
C LEU A 247 24.06 -2.46 8.21
N ALA A 248 24.71 -3.13 7.24
CA ALA A 248 24.22 -3.22 5.87
C ALA A 248 22.85 -3.89 5.82
N PHE A 249 22.69 -5.03 6.52
CA PHE A 249 21.39 -5.68 6.68
C PHE A 249 20.33 -4.75 7.28
N ALA A 250 20.65 -4.01 8.35
CA ALA A 250 19.73 -3.05 8.97
C ALA A 250 19.26 -1.95 8.00
N LEU A 251 20.17 -1.41 7.18
CA LEU A 251 19.84 -0.44 6.14
C LEU A 251 18.90 -1.05 5.09
N LEU A 252 19.19 -2.25 4.62
CA LEU A 252 18.40 -2.92 3.58
C LEU A 252 17.04 -3.40 4.08
N LEU A 253 16.93 -3.72 5.37
CA LEU A 253 15.66 -4.00 6.04
C LEU A 253 14.74 -2.76 6.04
N LEU A 254 15.29 -1.57 6.31
CA LEU A 254 14.54 -0.31 6.18
C LEU A 254 14.10 -0.01 4.74
N GLN A 255 14.85 -0.50 3.76
CA GLN A 255 14.55 -0.32 2.34
C GLN A 255 13.60 -1.39 1.80
N GLU A 256 13.08 -2.30 2.63
CA GLU A 256 12.28 -3.48 2.22
C GLU A 256 13.02 -4.40 1.22
N LYS A 257 14.35 -4.34 1.18
CA LYS A 257 15.20 -5.21 0.33
C LYS A 257 15.57 -6.52 1.03
N HIS A 258 15.37 -6.57 2.34
CA HIS A 258 15.49 -7.77 3.16
C HIS A 258 14.24 -7.95 4.01
N ARG A 259 14.01 -9.19 4.45
CA ARG A 259 13.00 -9.54 5.43
C ARG A 259 13.64 -9.85 6.77
N LEU A 260 12.88 -9.67 7.85
CA LEU A 260 13.32 -10.01 9.20
C LEU A 260 13.76 -11.48 9.30
N SER A 261 13.07 -12.37 8.56
CA SER A 261 13.37 -13.80 8.46
C SER A 261 14.74 -14.14 7.90
N ASP A 262 15.38 -13.21 7.20
CA ASP A 262 16.67 -13.45 6.54
C ASP A 262 17.83 -13.42 7.56
N CYS A 263 17.59 -12.88 8.76
CA CYS A 263 18.56 -12.92 9.85
C CYS A 263 18.49 -14.26 10.59
N GLY A 264 19.26 -15.24 10.11
CA GLY A 264 19.33 -16.60 10.68
C GLY A 264 19.56 -16.65 12.19
N PRO A 265 20.58 -15.97 12.76
CA PRO A 265 20.84 -16.00 14.20
C PRO A 265 19.70 -15.39 15.02
N LEU A 266 19.13 -14.28 14.56
CA LEU A 266 18.06 -13.57 15.26
C LEU A 266 16.79 -14.42 15.37
N CYS A 267 16.49 -15.22 14.34
CA CYS A 267 15.28 -16.04 14.30
C CYS A 267 15.45 -17.40 14.98
N ARG A 268 16.67 -17.97 14.99
CA ARG A 268 16.91 -19.32 15.51
C ARG A 268 17.34 -19.37 16.97
N GLU A 269 18.05 -18.35 17.44
CA GLU A 269 18.67 -18.39 18.77
C GLU A 269 17.79 -17.73 19.84
N GLU A 270 17.37 -18.52 20.83
CA GLU A 270 16.47 -18.08 21.90
C GLU A 270 17.01 -16.87 22.68
N ARG A 271 18.34 -16.75 22.82
CA ARG A 271 18.98 -15.61 23.50
C ARG A 271 18.66 -14.25 22.85
N TYR A 272 18.22 -14.23 21.59
CA TYR A 272 17.82 -13.01 20.88
C TYR A 272 16.30 -12.84 20.78
N ALA A 273 15.48 -13.67 21.41
CA ALA A 273 14.02 -13.61 21.32
C ALA A 273 13.44 -12.24 21.72
N ALA A 274 14.01 -11.58 22.74
CA ALA A 274 13.61 -10.23 23.14
C ALA A 274 13.94 -9.17 22.07
N LYS A 275 15.12 -9.27 21.45
CA LYS A 275 15.56 -8.41 20.35
C LYS A 275 14.65 -8.58 19.12
N LEU A 276 14.33 -9.83 18.77
CA LEU A 276 13.42 -10.16 17.67
C LEU A 276 12.03 -9.53 17.88
N ARG A 277 11.47 -9.68 19.08
CA ARG A 277 10.15 -9.12 19.44
C ARG A 277 10.15 -7.60 19.28
N ARG A 278 11.16 -6.92 19.83
CA ARG A 278 11.27 -5.47 19.77
C ARG A 278 11.48 -4.96 18.34
N LEU A 279 12.31 -5.65 17.55
CA LEU A 279 12.52 -5.28 16.15
C LEU A 279 11.24 -5.46 15.34
N ARG A 280 10.45 -6.51 15.61
CA ARG A 280 9.13 -6.71 14.97
C ARG A 280 8.20 -5.52 15.20
N GLU A 281 8.05 -5.07 16.45
CA GLU A 281 7.24 -3.90 16.81
C GLU A 281 7.69 -2.63 16.07
N VAL A 282 9.01 -2.40 15.96
CA VAL A 282 9.57 -1.26 15.24
C VAL A 282 9.25 -1.35 13.75
N LEU A 283 9.40 -2.52 13.14
CA LEU A 283 9.06 -2.73 11.73
C LEU A 283 7.55 -2.60 11.49
N ASP A 284 6.70 -3.10 12.38
CA ASP A 284 5.24 -2.97 12.30
C ASP A 284 4.82 -1.49 12.29
N ALA A 285 5.44 -0.68 13.16
CA ALA A 285 5.21 0.76 13.24
C ALA A 285 5.71 1.53 12.00
N LEU A 286 6.74 1.00 11.31
CA LEU A 286 7.24 1.51 10.04
C LEU A 286 6.44 0.97 8.83
N GLY A 287 5.54 -0.01 9.04
CA GLY A 287 4.84 -0.72 7.97
C GLY A 287 5.72 -1.66 7.16
N LEU A 288 6.76 -2.23 7.77
CA LEU A 288 7.78 -3.09 7.14
C LEU A 288 7.77 -4.55 7.63
N ALA A 289 6.84 -4.93 8.49
CA ALA A 289 6.82 -6.25 9.15
C ALA A 289 6.19 -7.38 8.32
#